data_AF-A0A7T5ETJ4-F1
#
_entry.id   AF-A0A7T5ETJ4-F1
#
_cell.length_a   1.000
_cell.length_b   1.000
_cell.length_c   1.000
_cell.angle_alpha   90.00
_cell.angle_beta   90.00
_cell.angle_gamma   90.00
#
_symmetry.space_group_name_H-M   'P 1'
#
loop_
_entity.id
_entity.type
_entity.pdbx_description
1 polymer ?
#
loop_
_entity_poly.entity_id
_entity_poly.type
_entity_poly.pdbx_seq_one_letter_code
_entity_poly.pdbx_strand_id
1 'polypeptide(L)'
;MSFMPSGVTFKGHQAKAVYTPSVVPLYKHNAFIEALPPMDSMQDIIKRMERRPAYDAQDRRLPAAHRIQFVSMIRHYFEPLPNHVELIRRFSSMIPDGYMTRNPISAEWRRQINAGFPDLMKDPNDETEQVPIIQSSAAGFAMVGTSGGGKTTAIQSALSLYPQVITHCAYHGQPFSHKQLVWLKIDCPYDGNLRGLCLNFFQAIDDVLDTRYYAKYAHYKSPRDIVPVMATLAAVLGLGVLVIDEIQRLSTENSGGQEGMLNFFVHLVDVIGVPVVLVGTYQAMPLLTSSFAQTRRAAGQGDMIWSHMTPDATWDHLISRLWRYQWTNVETKLTPALKHAIYSESVGIIDIAVKLYMLAQWAVIGTKDESITAEVIHGVARESLRLARPILNALRNNDLDTLQTVRDIHPLMPELRNYLKAAQQRIEIEGSLNTVENQVQGEGEEASVTSQLIRWLVEGGIDYETAVKACNDALAKYASTTVLAEVRKYAYARAVELEQAKDEGAPKKSGNELHKTSGKKVTYLPGSLIEMFKVARKNKELMYNKLEDVGMLKNVDEFL
;
A
#
# COMPACT_ATOMS: atom_id res chain seq x y z
N MET A 1 -23.62 4.51 14.04
CA MET A 1 -22.88 3.94 12.89
C MET A 1 -21.48 3.63 13.37
N SER A 2 -21.19 2.34 13.55
CA SER A 2 -19.91 1.82 14.01
C SER A 2 -18.82 2.11 12.99
N PHE A 3 -17.74 2.76 13.44
CA PHE A 3 -16.47 2.78 12.73
C PHE A 3 -16.01 1.32 12.56
N MET A 4 -15.99 0.82 11.31
CA MET A 4 -15.24 -0.37 10.98
C MET A 4 -13.74 -0.05 11.10
N PRO A 5 -12.92 -0.85 11.80
CA PRO A 5 -11.48 -0.69 11.76
C PRO A 5 -11.00 -1.05 10.35
N SER A 6 -10.33 -0.10 9.71
CA SER A 6 -9.58 -0.33 8.48
C SER A 6 -8.36 -1.20 8.79
N GLY A 7 -8.38 -2.47 8.38
CA GLY A 7 -7.21 -3.34 8.38
C GLY A 7 -7.58 -4.81 8.34
N VAL A 8 -7.65 -5.40 7.14
CA VAL A 8 -7.72 -6.86 7.01
C VAL A 8 -6.34 -7.41 7.40
N THR A 9 -6.23 -8.03 8.57
CA THR A 9 -5.03 -8.75 9.00
C THR A 9 -4.66 -9.80 7.95
N PHE A 10 -3.38 -9.87 7.56
CA PHE A 10 -2.91 -10.88 6.60
C PHE A 10 -3.06 -12.28 7.20
N LYS A 11 -4.00 -13.07 6.69
CA LYS A 11 -4.27 -14.43 7.14
C LYS A 11 -3.66 -15.45 6.19
N GLY A 12 -2.97 -16.43 6.76
CA GLY A 12 -2.50 -17.61 6.05
C GLY A 12 -3.46 -18.77 6.18
N HIS A 13 -3.07 -19.90 5.59
CA HIS A 13 -3.83 -21.14 5.71
C HIS A 13 -3.58 -21.82 7.06
N GLN A 14 -4.52 -22.63 7.52
CA GLN A 14 -4.36 -23.48 8.71
C GLN A 14 -4.20 -24.93 8.28
N ALA A 15 -3.39 -25.69 9.01
CA ALA A 15 -3.11 -27.09 8.72
C ALA A 15 -3.24 -27.96 9.97
N LYS A 16 -3.40 -29.27 9.77
CA LYS A 16 -3.23 -30.27 10.83
C LYS A 16 -1.77 -30.70 10.89
N ALA A 17 -1.27 -30.98 12.09
CA ALA A 17 0.10 -31.41 12.29
C ALA A 17 0.37 -32.74 11.57
N VAL A 18 1.44 -32.74 10.76
CA VAL A 18 2.03 -33.96 10.19
C VAL A 18 3.49 -33.93 10.62
N TYR A 19 3.89 -34.89 11.44
CA TYR A 19 5.21 -34.90 12.05
C TYR A 19 6.21 -35.65 11.18
N THR A 20 7.27 -34.95 10.78
CA THR A 20 8.40 -35.54 10.09
C THR A 20 9.63 -35.46 11.00
N PRO A 21 10.28 -36.59 11.32
CA PRO A 21 11.47 -36.60 12.16
C PRO A 21 12.56 -35.69 11.60
N SER A 22 13.10 -34.79 12.43
CA SER A 22 14.16 -33.89 11.98
C SER A 22 15.50 -34.63 11.84
N VAL A 23 16.24 -34.32 10.77
CA VAL A 23 17.62 -34.79 10.61
C VAL A 23 18.60 -34.02 11.50
N VAL A 24 18.25 -32.78 11.86
CA VAL A 24 19.09 -31.90 12.69
C VAL A 24 18.94 -32.32 14.15
N PRO A 25 20.02 -32.73 14.85
CA PRO A 25 19.93 -33.25 16.22
C PRO A 25 19.23 -32.30 17.21
N LEU A 26 19.48 -30.99 17.11
CA LEU A 26 18.88 -29.96 17.98
C LEU A 26 17.37 -29.78 17.79
N TYR A 27 16.82 -30.25 16.67
CA TYR A 27 15.40 -30.10 16.34
C TYR A 27 14.59 -31.38 16.58
N LYS A 28 15.26 -32.49 16.90
CA LYS A 28 14.60 -33.77 17.16
C LYS A 28 13.72 -33.68 18.40
N HIS A 29 12.61 -34.42 18.37
CA HIS A 29 11.67 -34.53 19.49
C HIS A 29 10.99 -33.20 19.86
N ASN A 30 11.03 -32.21 18.97
CA ASN A 30 10.33 -30.95 19.13
C ASN A 30 9.07 -30.95 18.26
N ALA A 31 7.91 -31.11 18.90
CA ALA A 31 6.63 -31.24 18.20
C ALA A 31 6.29 -30.02 17.32
N PHE A 32 6.76 -28.82 17.68
CA PHE A 32 6.54 -27.62 16.86
C PHE A 32 7.42 -27.60 15.61
N ILE A 33 8.66 -28.08 15.69
CA ILE A 33 9.59 -28.08 14.55
C ILE A 33 9.25 -29.23 13.60
N GLU A 34 9.00 -30.43 14.13
CA GLU A 34 8.71 -31.62 13.31
C GLU A 34 7.37 -31.51 12.57
N ALA A 35 6.46 -30.65 13.02
CA ALA A 35 5.19 -30.38 12.36
C ALA A 35 5.28 -29.31 11.24
N LEU A 36 6.42 -28.61 11.11
CA LEU A 36 6.62 -27.66 10.02
C LEU A 36 6.68 -28.41 8.68
N PRO A 37 6.17 -27.82 7.58
CA PRO A 37 6.31 -28.41 6.26
C PRO A 37 7.78 -28.67 5.93
N PRO A 38 8.12 -29.79 5.28
CA PRO A 38 9.47 -30.00 4.80
C PRO A 38 9.85 -28.87 3.82
N MET A 39 11.11 -28.48 3.85
CA MET A 39 11.61 -27.49 2.90
C MET A 39 11.59 -28.09 1.50
N ASP A 40 10.70 -27.55 0.66
CA ASP A 40 10.64 -27.84 -0.76
C ASP A 40 11.99 -27.51 -1.44
N SER A 41 12.23 -28.13 -2.60
CA SER A 41 13.35 -27.72 -3.43
C SER A 41 13.24 -26.23 -3.77
N MET A 42 14.37 -25.53 -3.92
CA MET A 42 14.36 -24.11 -4.26
C MET A 42 13.59 -23.83 -5.56
N GLN A 43 13.58 -24.79 -6.50
CA GLN A 43 12.82 -24.69 -7.74
C GLN A 43 11.32 -24.68 -7.50
N ASP A 44 10.83 -25.50 -6.56
CA ASP A 44 9.41 -25.57 -6.24
C ASP A 44 8.96 -24.34 -5.45
N ILE A 45 9.81 -23.84 -4.56
CA ILE A 45 9.59 -22.55 -3.86
C ILE A 45 9.41 -21.42 -4.88
N ILE A 46 10.32 -21.30 -5.86
CA ILE A 46 10.25 -20.28 -6.91
C ILE A 46 8.93 -20.41 -7.69
N LYS A 47 8.56 -21.63 -8.10
CA LYS A 47 7.30 -21.87 -8.83
C LYS A 47 6.06 -21.49 -8.01
N ARG A 48 6.04 -21.78 -6.70
CA ARG A 48 4.92 -21.45 -5.81
C ARG A 48 4.80 -19.95 -5.56
N MET A 49 5.90 -19.22 -5.60
CA MET A 49 5.90 -17.76 -5.44
C MET A 49 5.51 -17.02 -6.71
N GLU A 50 5.81 -17.58 -7.87
CA GLU A 50 5.55 -16.94 -9.16
C GLU A 50 4.04 -16.72 -9.36
N ARG A 51 3.66 -15.47 -9.65
CA ARG A 51 2.28 -15.11 -9.99
C ARG A 51 2.27 -14.49 -11.37
N ARG A 52 1.69 -15.22 -12.32
CA ARG A 52 1.54 -14.77 -13.70
C ARG A 52 0.09 -14.33 -13.93
N PRO A 53 -0.14 -13.11 -14.44
CA PRO A 53 -1.45 -12.73 -14.96
C PRO A 53 -1.91 -13.73 -16.02
N ALA A 54 -3.21 -14.01 -16.08
CA ALA A 54 -3.80 -14.70 -17.22
C ALA A 54 -3.59 -13.84 -18.47
N TYR A 55 -3.04 -14.44 -19.52
CA TYR A 55 -2.72 -13.72 -20.74
C TYR A 55 -2.86 -14.63 -21.95
N ASP A 56 -3.63 -14.19 -22.93
CA ASP A 56 -3.68 -14.76 -24.26
C ASP A 56 -3.29 -13.68 -25.28
N ALA A 57 -2.41 -14.02 -26.22
CA ALA A 57 -2.05 -13.12 -27.31
C ALA A 57 -3.25 -12.77 -28.20
N GLN A 58 -4.29 -13.60 -28.23
CA GLN A 58 -5.54 -13.33 -28.95
C GLN A 58 -6.33 -12.17 -28.33
N ASP A 59 -6.18 -11.91 -27.03
CA ASP A 59 -6.86 -10.81 -26.33
C ASP A 59 -6.52 -9.44 -26.94
N ARG A 60 -5.38 -9.33 -27.61
CA ARG A 60 -4.94 -8.12 -28.32
C ARG A 60 -5.84 -7.74 -29.50
N ARG A 61 -6.63 -8.68 -30.01
CA ARG A 61 -7.61 -8.46 -31.09
C ARG A 61 -8.96 -7.99 -30.57
N LEU A 62 -9.17 -8.01 -29.26
CA LEU A 62 -10.43 -7.56 -28.66
C LEU A 62 -10.59 -6.04 -28.79
N PRO A 63 -11.82 -5.52 -28.68
CA PRO A 63 -12.05 -4.08 -28.63
C PRO A 63 -11.24 -3.41 -27.52
N ALA A 64 -10.80 -2.17 -27.75
CA ALA A 64 -9.97 -1.41 -26.81
C ALA A 64 -10.57 -1.37 -25.39
N ALA A 65 -11.90 -1.29 -25.27
CA ALA A 65 -12.62 -1.26 -23.99
C ALA A 65 -12.31 -2.46 -23.09
N HIS A 66 -12.19 -3.65 -23.69
CA HIS A 66 -11.83 -4.88 -22.96
C HIS A 66 -10.34 -4.90 -22.62
N ARG A 67 -9.49 -4.50 -23.58
CA ARG A 67 -8.02 -4.51 -23.43
C ARG A 67 -7.55 -3.63 -22.28
N ILE A 68 -8.16 -2.46 -22.06
CA ILE A 68 -7.86 -1.60 -20.91
C ILE A 68 -8.10 -2.30 -19.57
N GLN A 69 -9.16 -3.11 -19.47
CA GLN A 69 -9.45 -3.84 -18.24
C GLN A 69 -8.39 -4.91 -17.98
N PHE A 70 -7.96 -5.62 -19.03
CA PHE A 70 -6.95 -6.66 -18.91
C PHE A 70 -5.57 -6.15 -18.47
N VAL A 71 -5.17 -4.94 -18.89
CA VAL A 71 -3.92 -4.31 -18.40
C VAL A 71 -3.89 -4.20 -16.86
N SER A 72 -5.04 -4.08 -16.19
CA SER A 72 -5.09 -4.07 -14.71
C SER A 72 -4.61 -5.37 -14.08
N MET A 73 -4.63 -6.49 -14.81
CA MET A 73 -4.18 -7.79 -14.30
C MET A 73 -2.67 -7.81 -14.04
N ILE A 74 -1.88 -6.94 -14.68
CA ILE A 74 -0.43 -6.80 -14.44
C ILE A 74 -0.15 -6.47 -12.96
N ARG A 75 -1.08 -5.84 -12.23
CA ARG A 75 -0.90 -5.57 -10.78
C ARG A 75 -0.69 -6.84 -9.95
N HIS A 76 -1.14 -7.99 -10.44
CA HIS A 76 -0.99 -9.28 -9.77
C HIS A 76 0.29 -10.03 -10.17
N TYR A 77 1.11 -9.44 -11.06
CA TYR A 77 2.37 -10.01 -11.47
C TYR A 77 3.38 -10.02 -10.32
N PHE A 78 3.98 -11.18 -10.08
CA PHE A 78 5.08 -11.36 -9.13
C PHE A 78 6.11 -12.32 -9.73
N GLU A 79 7.32 -11.82 -9.95
CA GLU A 79 8.48 -12.59 -10.40
C GLU A 79 9.45 -12.77 -9.21
N PRO A 80 9.74 -14.00 -8.78
CA PRO A 80 10.75 -14.26 -7.76
C PRO A 80 12.13 -13.79 -8.21
N LEU A 81 12.89 -13.18 -7.29
CA LEU A 81 14.19 -12.55 -7.55
C LEU A 81 15.18 -13.06 -6.49
N PRO A 82 16.51 -12.90 -6.69
CA PRO A 82 17.50 -13.36 -5.72
C PRO A 82 17.26 -12.88 -4.28
N ASN A 83 16.85 -11.62 -4.10
CA ASN A 83 16.53 -11.07 -2.78
C ASN A 83 15.32 -11.75 -2.13
N HIS A 84 14.34 -12.21 -2.93
CA HIS A 84 13.21 -13.01 -2.43
C HIS A 84 13.69 -14.36 -1.91
N VAL A 85 14.60 -15.01 -2.63
CA VAL A 85 15.19 -16.31 -2.23
C VAL A 85 15.98 -16.18 -0.92
N GLU A 86 16.77 -15.12 -0.78
CA GLU A 86 17.50 -14.83 0.45
C GLU A 86 16.56 -14.62 1.64
N LEU A 87 15.48 -13.86 1.45
CA LEU A 87 14.46 -13.67 2.48
C LEU A 87 13.84 -14.99 2.95
N ILE A 88 13.52 -15.90 2.02
CA ILE A 88 12.96 -17.22 2.35
C ILE A 88 13.95 -18.05 3.14
N ARG A 89 15.23 -18.04 2.75
CA ARG A 89 16.28 -18.77 3.48
C ARG A 89 16.36 -18.30 4.93
N ARG A 90 16.28 -16.98 5.15
CA ARG A 90 16.26 -16.41 6.51
C ARG A 90 15.05 -16.92 7.31
N PHE A 91 13.84 -16.87 6.74
CA PHE A 91 12.65 -17.40 7.42
C PHE A 91 12.73 -18.91 7.68
N SER A 92 13.36 -19.67 6.78
CA SER A 92 13.47 -21.13 6.91
C SER A 92 14.35 -21.59 8.06
N SER A 93 15.35 -20.81 8.44
CA SER A 93 16.13 -21.07 9.66
C SER A 93 15.46 -20.44 10.88
N MET A 94 14.97 -19.21 10.73
CA MET A 94 14.43 -18.42 11.84
C MET A 94 13.20 -19.04 12.52
N ILE A 95 12.26 -19.60 11.74
CA ILE A 95 11.04 -20.19 12.30
C ILE A 95 11.39 -21.40 13.19
N PRO A 96 12.17 -22.40 12.75
CA PRO A 96 12.68 -23.47 13.62
C PRO A 96 13.47 -22.95 14.82
N ASP A 97 14.33 -21.95 14.64
CA ASP A 97 15.14 -21.38 15.73
C ASP A 97 14.26 -20.75 16.82
N GLY A 98 13.14 -20.11 16.44
CA GLY A 98 12.13 -19.61 17.36
C GLY A 98 11.44 -20.69 18.20
N TYR A 99 11.54 -21.96 17.80
CA TYR A 99 11.00 -23.11 18.52
C TYR A 99 12.03 -23.94 19.25
N MET A 100 13.32 -23.79 18.92
CA MET A 100 14.39 -24.69 19.36
C MET A 100 14.41 -24.90 20.88
N THR A 101 14.28 -23.82 21.66
CA THR A 101 14.25 -23.85 23.13
C THR A 101 12.84 -23.99 23.72
N ARG A 102 11.81 -24.03 22.87
CA ARG A 102 10.40 -23.89 23.25
C ARG A 102 9.59 -25.13 22.90
N ASN A 103 10.11 -26.28 23.30
CA ASN A 103 9.47 -27.56 23.02
C ASN A 103 8.25 -27.78 23.95
N PRO A 104 7.01 -27.84 23.42
CA PRO A 104 5.79 -27.97 24.23
C PRO A 104 5.72 -29.29 25.01
N ILE A 105 6.47 -30.31 24.59
CA ILE A 105 6.51 -31.62 25.24
C ILE A 105 7.57 -31.68 26.34
N SER A 106 8.57 -30.78 26.33
CA SER A 106 9.62 -30.73 27.35
C SER A 106 9.02 -30.42 28.72
N ALA A 107 9.39 -31.20 29.73
CA ALA A 107 8.99 -30.95 31.11
C ALA A 107 9.62 -29.66 31.67
N GLU A 108 10.79 -29.28 31.18
CA GLU A 108 11.45 -28.02 31.55
C GLU A 108 10.67 -26.81 31.01
N TRP A 109 10.32 -26.84 29.72
CA TRP A 109 9.51 -25.78 29.11
C TRP A 109 8.13 -25.66 29.76
N ARG A 110 7.45 -26.79 30.03
CA ARG A 110 6.16 -26.79 30.74
C ARG A 110 6.25 -26.16 32.12
N ARG A 111 7.29 -26.51 32.91
CA ARG A 111 7.52 -25.89 34.22
C ARG A 111 7.79 -24.39 34.12
N GLN A 112 8.55 -23.94 33.12
CA GLN A 112 8.80 -22.51 32.89
C GLN A 112 7.52 -21.72 32.57
N ILE A 113 6.64 -22.28 31.74
CA ILE A 113 5.36 -21.65 31.42
C ILE A 113 4.46 -21.58 32.65
N ASN A 114 4.39 -22.65 33.44
CA ASN A 114 3.60 -22.68 34.67
C ASN A 114 4.13 -21.69 35.72
N ALA A 115 5.44 -21.64 35.93
CA ALA A 115 6.08 -20.74 36.89
C ALA A 115 6.03 -19.26 36.46
N GLY A 116 6.17 -19.00 35.16
CA GLY A 116 6.13 -17.63 34.61
C GLY A 116 4.72 -17.03 34.58
N PHE A 117 3.69 -17.87 34.51
CA PHE A 117 2.31 -17.42 34.23
C PHE A 117 1.24 -18.18 35.05
N PRO A 118 1.23 -18.04 36.39
CA PRO A 118 0.38 -18.81 37.30
C PRO A 118 -1.14 -18.62 37.09
N ASP A 119 -1.55 -17.50 36.49
CA ASP A 119 -2.97 -17.19 36.21
C ASP A 119 -3.56 -17.92 34.99
N LEU A 120 -2.72 -18.55 34.15
CA LEU A 120 -3.17 -19.20 32.90
C LEU A 120 -3.21 -20.73 32.99
N MET A 121 -2.42 -21.33 33.87
CA MET A 121 -2.29 -22.78 34.04
C MET A 121 -2.25 -23.09 35.54
N LYS A 122 -3.40 -23.02 36.23
CA LYS A 122 -3.48 -23.48 37.63
C LYS A 122 -3.49 -25.01 37.67
N ASP A 123 -2.32 -25.61 37.91
CA ASP A 123 -2.25 -26.96 38.46
C ASP A 123 -2.22 -26.85 40.01
N PRO A 124 -3.20 -27.43 40.75
CA PRO A 124 -3.28 -27.29 42.20
C PRO A 124 -2.13 -27.93 43.00
N ASN A 125 -1.24 -28.70 42.37
CA ASN A 125 -0.27 -29.54 43.06
C ASN A 125 1.21 -29.16 42.84
N ASP A 126 1.52 -28.08 42.12
CA ASP A 126 2.90 -27.75 41.74
C ASP A 126 3.49 -26.66 42.66
N GLU A 127 4.11 -27.08 43.76
CA GLU A 127 5.00 -26.22 44.56
C GLU A 127 6.38 -26.20 43.88
N THR A 128 6.68 -25.18 43.05
CA THR A 128 8.00 -25.11 42.41
C THR A 128 8.76 -23.80 42.64
N GLU A 129 10.01 -24.00 43.06
CA GLU A 129 11.12 -23.05 43.16
C GLU A 129 11.31 -22.20 41.90
N GLN A 130 11.95 -21.04 42.05
CA GLN A 130 12.25 -20.09 40.96
C GLN A 130 13.09 -20.76 39.86
N VAL A 131 12.44 -21.10 38.74
CA VAL A 131 13.11 -21.67 37.56
C VAL A 131 13.71 -20.54 36.73
N PRO A 132 15.00 -20.61 36.33
CA PRO A 132 15.59 -19.63 35.42
C PRO A 132 14.85 -19.64 34.08
N ILE A 133 14.50 -18.44 33.60
CA ILE A 133 13.86 -18.24 32.30
C ILE A 133 14.90 -18.55 31.22
N ILE A 134 14.68 -19.58 30.40
CA ILE A 134 15.50 -19.78 29.20
C ILE A 134 15.24 -18.60 28.27
N GLN A 135 16.20 -17.69 28.20
CA GLN A 135 16.18 -16.62 27.22
C GLN A 135 16.39 -17.24 25.83
N SER A 136 15.35 -17.16 25.02
CA SER A 136 15.43 -17.49 23.60
C SER A 136 16.40 -16.52 22.94
N SER A 137 17.56 -17.00 22.49
CA SER A 137 18.55 -16.24 21.72
C SER A 137 18.12 -16.06 20.25
N ALA A 138 16.82 -16.15 19.96
CA ALA A 138 16.32 -16.32 18.61
C ALA A 138 16.47 -15.01 17.81
N ALA A 139 17.36 -15.06 16.82
CA ALA A 139 17.79 -13.94 16.02
C ALA A 139 16.70 -13.38 15.11
N GLY A 140 16.35 -12.11 15.29
CA GLY A 140 15.58 -11.34 14.30
C GLY A 140 16.46 -10.71 13.22
N PHE A 141 15.84 -10.07 12.23
CA PHE A 141 16.52 -9.13 11.31
C PHE A 141 15.68 -7.89 11.06
N ALA A 142 16.33 -6.83 10.56
CA ALA A 142 15.66 -5.64 10.08
C ALA A 142 15.68 -5.57 8.55
N MET A 143 14.58 -5.11 7.96
CA MET A 143 14.41 -4.94 6.52
C MET A 143 14.05 -3.49 6.20
N VAL A 144 14.98 -2.79 5.55
CA VAL A 144 14.83 -1.35 5.23
C VAL A 144 14.84 -1.14 3.74
N GLY A 145 13.91 -0.36 3.22
CA GLY A 145 13.89 -0.11 1.78
C GLY A 145 12.90 0.95 1.33
N THR A 146 12.89 1.26 0.05
CA THR A 146 11.95 2.24 -0.51
C THR A 146 10.50 1.81 -0.32
N SER A 147 9.60 2.78 -0.11
CA SER A 147 8.17 2.51 -0.23
C SER A 147 7.86 2.05 -1.66
N GLY A 148 7.02 1.03 -1.82
CA GLY A 148 6.79 0.40 -3.13
C GLY A 148 7.92 -0.52 -3.65
N GLY A 149 9.01 -0.74 -2.89
CA GLY A 149 10.05 -1.70 -3.27
C GLY A 149 9.63 -3.18 -3.24
N GLY A 150 8.40 -3.49 -2.82
CA GLY A 150 7.88 -4.86 -2.73
C GLY A 150 8.18 -5.59 -1.41
N LYS A 151 8.64 -4.89 -0.36
CA LYS A 151 8.99 -5.49 0.95
C LYS A 151 7.84 -6.30 1.56
N THR A 152 6.69 -5.68 1.75
CA THR A 152 5.51 -6.33 2.34
C THR A 152 5.05 -7.51 1.49
N THR A 153 5.06 -7.37 0.17
CA THR A 153 4.73 -8.46 -0.77
C THR A 153 5.72 -9.62 -0.65
N ALA A 154 7.02 -9.34 -0.57
CA ALA A 154 8.07 -10.34 -0.41
C ALA A 154 7.92 -11.12 0.89
N ILE A 155 7.65 -10.42 2.00
CA ILE A 155 7.41 -11.04 3.31
C ILE A 155 6.15 -11.89 3.28
N GLN A 156 5.04 -11.36 2.78
CA GLN A 156 3.79 -12.11 2.69
C GLN A 156 3.95 -13.37 1.83
N SER A 157 4.67 -13.26 0.71
CA SER A 157 4.99 -14.41 -0.13
C SER A 157 5.86 -15.44 0.61
N ALA A 158 6.88 -15.02 1.35
CA ALA A 158 7.71 -15.92 2.15
C ALA A 158 6.91 -16.60 3.27
N LEU A 159 6.10 -15.86 4.02
CA LEU A 159 5.25 -16.40 5.08
C LEU A 159 4.18 -17.36 4.54
N SER A 160 3.66 -17.12 3.34
CA SER A 160 2.65 -17.98 2.71
C SER A 160 3.13 -19.40 2.39
N LEU A 161 4.45 -19.64 2.42
CA LEU A 161 5.03 -20.98 2.27
C LEU A 161 4.74 -21.88 3.48
N TYR A 162 4.47 -21.27 4.65
CA TYR A 162 4.18 -21.97 5.90
C TYR A 162 2.70 -21.80 6.27
N PRO A 163 2.04 -22.84 6.85
CA PRO A 163 0.77 -22.67 7.53
C PRO A 163 0.90 -21.58 8.58
N GLN A 164 -0.10 -20.71 8.70
CA GLN A 164 -0.12 -19.73 9.79
C GLN A 164 -0.38 -20.42 11.12
N VAL A 165 -1.26 -21.43 11.13
CA VAL A 165 -1.63 -22.19 12.33
C VAL A 165 -1.54 -23.68 12.05
N ILE A 166 -0.92 -24.42 12.96
CA ILE A 166 -0.87 -25.88 12.94
C ILE A 166 -1.64 -26.41 14.14
N THR A 167 -2.62 -27.28 13.89
CA THR A 167 -3.41 -27.93 14.95
C THR A 167 -2.85 -29.31 15.23
N HIS A 168 -2.41 -29.53 16.47
CA HIS A 168 -1.92 -30.80 16.98
C HIS A 168 -3.04 -31.54 17.70
N CYS A 169 -3.05 -32.86 17.57
CA CYS A 169 -3.99 -33.74 18.27
C CYS A 169 -3.28 -34.85 19.07
N ALA A 170 -2.20 -35.39 18.50
CA ALA A 170 -1.36 -36.38 19.16
C ALA A 170 0.07 -36.29 18.64
N TYR A 171 1.05 -36.58 19.49
CA TYR A 171 2.47 -36.63 19.13
C TYR A 171 3.09 -37.90 19.70
N HIS A 172 3.77 -38.70 18.87
CA HIS A 172 4.28 -40.04 19.24
C HIS A 172 3.26 -40.93 19.97
N GLY A 173 2.00 -40.91 19.53
CA GLY A 173 0.91 -41.70 20.12
C GLY A 173 0.36 -41.16 21.45
N GLN A 174 0.90 -40.06 21.99
CA GLN A 174 0.39 -39.39 23.18
C GLN A 174 -0.59 -38.27 22.80
N PRO A 175 -1.71 -38.08 23.51
CA PRO A 175 -2.60 -36.94 23.30
C PRO A 175 -1.86 -35.61 23.45
N PHE A 176 -1.97 -34.75 22.44
CA PHE A 176 -1.34 -33.44 22.41
C PHE A 176 -2.24 -32.46 21.65
N SER A 177 -3.24 -31.93 22.35
CA SER A 177 -4.17 -30.95 21.80
C SER A 177 -3.60 -29.55 21.95
N HIS A 178 -3.09 -28.99 20.85
CA HIS A 178 -2.46 -27.67 20.87
C HIS A 178 -2.62 -26.96 19.53
N LYS A 179 -2.72 -25.62 19.55
CA LYS A 179 -2.62 -24.80 18.34
C LYS A 179 -1.27 -24.09 18.35
N GLN A 180 -0.43 -24.39 17.36
CA GLN A 180 0.85 -23.72 17.13
C GLN A 180 0.64 -22.58 16.14
N LEU A 181 1.09 -21.37 16.48
CA LEU A 181 1.06 -20.19 15.63
C LEU A 181 2.42 -20.01 14.95
N VAL A 182 2.57 -20.38 13.67
CA VAL A 182 3.89 -20.37 13.01
C VAL A 182 4.44 -18.96 12.84
N TRP A 183 3.59 -18.02 12.43
CA TRP A 183 3.97 -16.64 12.22
C TRP A 183 2.82 -15.69 12.51
N LEU A 184 3.15 -14.48 12.94
CA LEU A 184 2.21 -13.37 13.08
C LEU A 184 2.82 -12.12 12.43
N LYS A 185 2.05 -11.48 11.55
CA LYS A 185 2.40 -10.18 10.96
C LYS A 185 1.46 -9.11 11.50
N ILE A 186 2.03 -8.04 12.02
CA ILE A 186 1.29 -6.85 12.46
C ILE A 186 1.88 -5.60 11.80
N ASP A 187 1.03 -4.62 11.56
CA ASP A 187 1.45 -3.31 11.04
C ASP A 187 1.39 -2.29 12.18
N CYS A 188 2.36 -1.37 12.21
CA CYS A 188 2.32 -0.25 13.15
C CYS A 188 1.07 0.62 12.90
N PRO A 189 0.38 1.05 13.98
CA PRO A 189 -0.86 1.79 13.87
C PRO A 189 -0.62 3.20 13.31
N TYR A 190 -1.63 3.78 12.66
CA TYR A 190 -1.54 5.11 12.05
C TYR A 190 -1.38 6.26 13.05
N ASP A 191 -1.83 6.08 14.29
CA ASP A 191 -1.63 7.05 15.37
C ASP A 191 -0.20 7.02 15.93
N GLY A 192 0.61 6.06 15.47
CA GLY A 192 2.02 5.89 15.81
C GLY A 192 2.26 5.52 17.27
N ASN A 193 1.24 5.03 17.98
CA ASN A 193 1.32 4.73 19.41
C ASN A 193 1.82 3.29 19.68
N LEU A 194 2.84 3.15 20.52
CA LEU A 194 3.37 1.86 20.98
C LEU A 194 2.31 0.98 21.65
N ARG A 195 1.38 1.58 22.41
CA ARG A 195 0.26 0.83 22.98
C ARG A 195 -0.63 0.26 21.88
N GLY A 196 -0.90 1.06 20.85
CA GLY A 196 -1.67 0.62 19.69
C GLY A 196 -1.02 -0.58 18.98
N LEU A 197 0.31 -0.57 18.84
CA LEU A 197 1.06 -1.71 18.31
C LEU A 197 0.86 -2.97 19.16
N CYS A 198 0.98 -2.87 20.49
CA CYS A 198 0.74 -4.00 21.38
C CYS A 198 -0.72 -4.51 21.32
N LEU A 199 -1.70 -3.62 21.14
CA LEU A 199 -3.09 -4.01 20.97
C LEU A 199 -3.34 -4.69 19.62
N ASN A 200 -2.68 -4.23 18.55
CA ASN A 200 -2.75 -4.88 17.24
C ASN A 200 -2.23 -6.32 17.29
N PHE A 201 -1.26 -6.63 18.15
CA PHE A 201 -0.83 -8.01 18.39
C PHE A 201 -1.99 -8.89 18.89
N PHE A 202 -2.74 -8.45 19.89
CA PHE A 202 -3.90 -9.20 20.39
C PHE A 202 -5.01 -9.31 19.36
N GLN A 203 -5.29 -8.22 18.63
CA GLN A 203 -6.29 -8.23 17.57
C GLN A 203 -5.91 -9.22 16.46
N ALA A 204 -4.64 -9.25 16.06
CA ALA A 204 -4.17 -10.16 15.02
C ALA A 204 -4.26 -11.63 15.47
N ILE A 205 -4.01 -11.94 16.74
CA ILE A 205 -4.25 -13.28 17.29
C ILE A 205 -5.74 -13.62 17.27
N ASP A 206 -6.59 -12.70 17.74
CA ASP A 206 -8.05 -12.89 17.75
C ASP A 206 -8.58 -13.16 16.34
N ASP A 207 -8.10 -12.43 15.34
CA ASP A 207 -8.48 -12.61 13.95
C ASP A 207 -8.06 -13.98 13.39
N VAL A 208 -6.93 -14.53 13.85
CA VAL A 208 -6.35 -15.78 13.34
C VAL A 208 -6.92 -17.00 14.05
N LEU A 209 -7.11 -16.91 15.37
CA LEU A 209 -7.49 -18.04 16.23
C LEU A 209 -8.94 -18.02 16.72
N ASP A 210 -9.69 -16.96 16.38
CA ASP A 210 -11.07 -16.70 16.84
C ASP A 210 -11.15 -16.61 18.38
N THR A 211 -10.23 -15.82 18.95
CA THR A 211 -10.11 -15.59 20.40
C THR A 211 -10.60 -14.19 20.79
N ARG A 212 -10.46 -13.81 22.08
CA ARG A 212 -10.88 -12.50 22.61
C ARG A 212 -9.82 -11.86 23.51
N TYR A 213 -8.54 -12.04 23.18
CA TYR A 213 -7.42 -11.49 23.93
C TYR A 213 -7.38 -9.96 23.89
N TYR A 214 -7.79 -9.34 22.79
CA TYR A 214 -7.88 -7.89 22.71
C TYR A 214 -8.80 -7.36 23.81
N ALA A 215 -10.02 -7.87 23.89
CA ALA A 215 -10.98 -7.45 24.91
C ALA A 215 -10.48 -7.76 26.33
N LYS A 216 -9.78 -8.89 26.52
CA LYS A 216 -9.23 -9.31 27.80
C LYS A 216 -8.12 -8.38 28.30
N TYR A 217 -7.22 -7.94 27.41
CA TYR A 217 -5.99 -7.24 27.79
C TYR A 217 -5.95 -5.76 27.39
N ALA A 218 -6.97 -5.24 26.70
CA ALA A 218 -7.04 -3.83 26.32
C ALA A 218 -7.10 -2.85 27.52
N HIS A 219 -7.41 -3.33 28.72
CA HIS A 219 -7.45 -2.49 29.92
C HIS A 219 -6.06 -2.01 30.38
N TYR A 220 -4.98 -2.69 29.98
CA TYR A 220 -3.62 -2.24 30.27
C TYR A 220 -3.32 -0.90 29.60
N LYS A 221 -2.67 0.00 30.35
CA LYS A 221 -2.42 1.38 29.94
C LYS A 221 -1.01 1.59 29.39
N SER A 222 -0.01 0.87 29.89
CA SER A 222 1.38 1.03 29.49
C SER A 222 1.84 -0.09 28.56
N PRO A 223 2.59 0.19 27.48
CA PRO A 223 3.25 -0.84 26.68
C PRO A 223 4.13 -1.76 27.53
N ARG A 224 4.77 -1.25 28.59
CA ARG A 224 5.61 -2.05 29.50
C ARG A 224 4.82 -3.14 30.23
N ASP A 225 3.55 -2.89 30.53
CA ASP A 225 2.67 -3.87 31.19
C ASP A 225 2.11 -4.88 30.18
N ILE A 226 1.98 -4.47 28.91
CA ILE A 226 1.40 -5.31 27.85
C ILE A 226 2.42 -6.29 27.29
N VAL A 227 3.69 -5.90 27.15
CA VAL A 227 4.75 -6.76 26.56
C VAL A 227 4.91 -8.11 27.28
N PRO A 228 4.93 -8.19 28.63
CA PRO A 228 4.95 -9.48 29.33
C PRO A 228 3.75 -10.38 28.99
N VAL A 229 2.56 -9.80 28.80
CA VAL A 229 1.36 -10.52 28.38
C VAL A 229 1.48 -11.00 26.93
N MET A 230 2.08 -10.20 26.04
CA MET A 230 2.39 -10.62 24.68
C MET A 230 3.35 -11.81 24.66
N ALA A 231 4.42 -11.76 25.47
CA ALA A 231 5.37 -12.86 25.63
C ALA A 231 4.68 -14.13 26.13
N THR A 232 3.76 -13.98 27.08
CA THR A 232 2.94 -15.08 27.59
C THR A 232 2.15 -15.75 26.47
N LEU A 233 1.41 -14.98 25.68
CA LEU A 233 0.61 -15.51 24.59
C LEU A 233 1.49 -16.10 23.48
N ALA A 234 2.60 -15.45 23.15
CA ALA A 234 3.57 -15.97 22.20
C ALA A 234 4.10 -17.34 22.65
N ALA A 235 4.38 -17.49 23.95
CA ALA A 235 4.86 -18.72 24.55
C ALA A 235 3.79 -19.82 24.51
N VAL A 236 2.58 -19.53 24.99
CA VAL A 236 1.43 -20.45 25.08
C VAL A 236 0.91 -20.89 23.71
N LEU A 237 0.87 -20.01 22.72
CA LEU A 237 0.38 -20.33 21.37
C LEU A 237 1.46 -20.93 20.47
N GLY A 238 2.68 -21.12 20.97
CA GLY A 238 3.78 -21.56 20.13
C GLY A 238 4.02 -20.59 18.96
N LEU A 239 4.11 -19.28 19.21
CA LEU A 239 4.48 -18.29 18.19
C LEU A 239 5.91 -18.55 17.69
N GLY A 240 6.09 -18.76 16.38
CA GLY A 240 7.39 -19.03 15.76
C GLY A 240 8.16 -17.77 15.39
N VAL A 241 7.52 -16.80 14.74
CA VAL A 241 8.13 -15.50 14.37
C VAL A 241 7.11 -14.36 14.42
N LEU A 242 7.53 -13.20 14.92
CA LEU A 242 6.75 -11.96 14.90
C LEU A 242 7.31 -11.01 13.84
N VAL A 243 6.49 -10.58 12.88
CA VAL A 243 6.84 -9.56 11.89
C VAL A 243 6.10 -8.27 12.21
N ILE A 244 6.84 -7.17 12.36
CA ILE A 244 6.31 -5.83 12.60
C ILE A 244 6.65 -4.97 11.39
N ASP A 245 5.62 -4.65 10.61
CA ASP A 245 5.73 -3.88 9.37
C ASP A 245 5.40 -2.40 9.59
N GLU A 246 5.84 -1.58 8.64
CA GLU A 246 5.61 -0.13 8.62
C GLU A 246 6.11 0.60 9.88
N ILE A 247 7.27 0.22 10.42
CA ILE A 247 7.80 0.80 11.67
C ILE A 247 8.02 2.33 11.59
N GLN A 248 8.17 2.88 10.38
CA GLN A 248 8.27 4.33 10.16
C GLN A 248 7.00 5.10 10.55
N ARG A 249 5.85 4.40 10.70
CA ARG A 249 4.58 5.03 11.15
C ARG A 249 4.58 5.39 12.62
N LEU A 250 5.49 4.83 13.42
CA LEU A 250 5.57 5.17 14.84
C LEU A 250 6.01 6.63 14.99
N SER A 251 5.23 7.39 15.76
CA SER A 251 5.54 8.79 16.04
C SER A 251 6.54 8.87 17.18
N THR A 252 7.65 9.58 16.96
CA THR A 252 8.63 9.88 18.01
C THR A 252 8.00 10.69 19.14
N GLU A 253 7.06 11.60 18.86
CA GLU A 253 6.38 12.42 19.86
C GLU A 253 5.43 11.60 20.77
N ASN A 254 4.72 10.63 20.20
CA ASN A 254 3.77 9.79 20.95
C ASN A 254 4.43 8.58 21.65
N SER A 255 5.72 8.34 21.42
CA SER A 255 6.47 7.17 21.91
C SER A 255 7.52 7.51 22.98
N GLY A 256 7.53 8.75 23.49
CA GLY A 256 8.55 9.23 24.44
C GLY A 256 9.89 9.54 23.77
N GLY A 257 9.87 9.98 22.51
CA GLY A 257 11.05 10.24 21.68
C GLY A 257 11.53 9.01 20.91
N GLN A 258 12.58 9.21 20.11
CA GLN A 258 13.28 8.13 19.39
C GLN A 258 13.89 7.11 20.37
N GLU A 259 14.40 7.57 21.51
CA GLU A 259 14.94 6.71 22.57
C GLU A 259 13.87 5.85 23.26
N GLY A 260 12.69 6.41 23.53
CA GLY A 260 11.58 5.66 24.12
C GLY A 260 11.12 4.51 23.21
N MET A 261 11.04 4.77 21.91
CA MET A 261 10.73 3.75 20.90
C MET A 261 11.81 2.67 20.79
N LEU A 262 13.09 3.07 20.79
CA LEU A 262 14.22 2.14 20.77
C LEU A 262 14.20 1.22 21.99
N ASN A 263 14.04 1.80 23.19
CA ASN A 263 13.97 1.06 24.44
C ASN A 263 12.79 0.09 24.46
N PHE A 264 11.65 0.47 23.85
CA PHE A 264 10.52 -0.43 23.70
C PHE A 264 10.86 -1.65 22.84
N PHE A 265 11.49 -1.48 21.68
CA PHE A 265 11.82 -2.62 20.81
C PHE A 265 12.89 -3.52 21.41
N VAL A 266 13.90 -2.96 22.09
CA VAL A 266 14.88 -3.74 22.88
C VAL A 266 14.14 -4.57 23.92
N HIS A 267 13.32 -3.94 24.75
CA HIS A 267 12.51 -4.63 25.76
C HIS A 267 11.58 -5.69 25.16
N LEU A 268 10.95 -5.40 24.01
CA LEU A 268 10.09 -6.35 23.33
C LEU A 268 10.86 -7.59 22.90
N VAL A 269 12.02 -7.43 22.23
CA VAL A 269 12.85 -8.56 21.77
C VAL A 269 13.35 -9.38 22.96
N ASP A 270 13.80 -8.72 24.02
CA ASP A 270 14.35 -9.38 25.21
C ASP A 270 13.29 -10.19 25.96
N VAL A 271 12.03 -9.73 25.96
CA VAL A 271 10.95 -10.35 26.74
C VAL A 271 10.12 -11.34 25.93
N ILE A 272 9.87 -11.09 24.65
CA ILE A 272 8.91 -11.90 23.86
C ILE A 272 9.39 -13.34 23.59
N GLY A 273 10.70 -13.56 23.58
CA GLY A 273 11.28 -14.90 23.43
C GLY A 273 11.06 -15.54 22.05
N VAL A 274 10.74 -14.74 21.03
CA VAL A 274 10.64 -15.15 19.60
C VAL A 274 11.51 -14.26 18.72
N PRO A 275 11.96 -14.76 17.56
CA PRO A 275 12.49 -13.91 16.51
C PRO A 275 11.51 -12.80 16.15
N VAL A 276 12.01 -11.56 16.11
CA VAL A 276 11.26 -10.38 15.69
C VAL A 276 11.86 -9.81 14.41
N VAL A 277 11.06 -9.69 13.36
CA VAL A 277 11.44 -9.06 12.09
C VAL A 277 10.84 -7.66 12.04
N LEU A 278 11.70 -6.64 11.95
CA LEU A 278 11.25 -5.25 11.78
C LEU A 278 11.36 -4.83 10.32
N VAL A 279 10.30 -4.21 9.78
CA VAL A 279 10.23 -3.82 8.37
C VAL A 279 9.83 -2.36 8.29
N GLY A 280 10.59 -1.57 7.55
CA GLY A 280 10.31 -0.14 7.40
C GLY A 280 10.98 0.51 6.20
N THR A 281 10.75 1.81 6.06
CA THR A 281 11.43 2.63 5.06
C THR A 281 12.72 3.25 5.57
N TYR A 282 13.46 3.96 4.70
CA TYR A 282 14.69 4.64 5.07
C TYR A 282 14.50 5.66 6.21
N GLN A 283 13.30 6.21 6.41
CA GLN A 283 12.96 7.04 7.58
C GLN A 283 13.18 6.30 8.91
N ALA A 284 12.98 4.98 8.93
CA ALA A 284 13.19 4.17 10.13
C ALA A 284 14.63 3.64 10.25
N MET A 285 15.51 3.96 9.29
CA MET A 285 16.91 3.51 9.32
C MET A 285 17.63 3.94 10.60
N PRO A 286 17.50 5.19 11.11
CA PRO A 286 18.15 5.60 12.37
C PRO A 286 17.70 4.78 13.59
N LEU A 287 16.45 4.33 13.62
CA LEU A 287 15.94 3.44 14.68
C LEU A 287 16.64 2.07 14.61
N LEU A 288 16.83 1.56 13.39
CA LEU A 288 17.35 0.23 13.14
C LEU A 288 18.88 0.14 13.26
N THR A 289 19.61 1.21 12.93
CA THR A 289 21.09 1.26 12.98
C THR A 289 21.66 1.59 14.36
N SER A 290 20.84 2.10 15.28
CA SER A 290 21.18 2.39 16.68
C SER A 290 21.43 1.12 17.52
N SER A 291 21.48 1.22 18.86
CA SER A 291 21.76 0.12 19.82
C SER A 291 21.01 -1.21 19.55
N PHE A 292 19.85 -1.15 18.89
CA PHE A 292 19.11 -2.33 18.42
C PHE A 292 19.95 -3.23 17.49
N ALA A 293 20.86 -2.64 16.70
CA ALA A 293 21.77 -3.36 15.82
C ALA A 293 22.79 -4.21 16.59
N GLN A 294 23.14 -3.87 17.84
CA GLN A 294 24.04 -4.68 18.67
C GLN A 294 23.31 -5.94 19.18
N THR A 295 22.06 -5.79 19.64
CA THR A 295 21.19 -6.91 20.05
C THR A 295 20.92 -7.88 18.89
N ARG A 296 20.77 -7.38 17.65
CA ARG A 296 20.59 -8.22 16.44
C ARG A 296 21.90 -8.81 15.91
N ARG A 297 23.03 -8.09 15.97
CA ARG A 297 24.34 -8.58 15.48
C ARG A 297 24.88 -9.74 16.31
N ALA A 298 24.56 -9.79 17.60
CA ALA A 298 24.86 -10.95 18.43
C ALA A 298 24.16 -12.25 17.96
N ALA A 299 23.12 -12.13 17.12
CA ALA A 299 22.24 -13.20 16.71
C ALA A 299 22.42 -13.66 15.24
N GLY A 300 23.26 -12.99 14.44
CA GLY A 300 23.90 -13.59 13.26
C GLY A 300 23.20 -13.55 11.88
N GLN A 301 21.98 -13.01 11.73
CA GLN A 301 21.27 -12.99 10.43
C GLN A 301 21.49 -11.70 9.59
N GLY A 302 22.07 -10.63 10.16
CA GLY A 302 22.38 -9.37 9.48
C GLY A 302 21.15 -8.58 8.99
N ASP A 303 21.31 -7.27 8.76
CA ASP A 303 20.22 -6.43 8.23
C ASP A 303 20.09 -6.60 6.71
N MET A 304 18.87 -6.49 6.17
CA MET A 304 18.58 -6.58 4.75
C MET A 304 18.15 -5.22 4.19
N ILE A 305 18.97 -4.64 3.33
CA ILE A 305 18.60 -3.42 2.59
C ILE A 305 17.84 -3.84 1.33
N TRP A 306 16.55 -3.58 1.33
CA TRP A 306 15.63 -3.80 0.22
C TRP A 306 15.52 -2.53 -0.64
N SER A 307 16.62 -2.18 -1.29
CA SER A 307 16.72 -1.00 -2.15
C SER A 307 16.08 -1.22 -3.51
N HIS A 308 16.12 -0.17 -4.33
CA HIS A 308 15.87 -0.28 -5.76
C HIS A 308 16.87 -1.23 -6.43
N MET A 309 16.46 -1.83 -7.55
CA MET A 309 17.30 -2.73 -8.32
C MET A 309 18.36 -1.98 -9.10
N THR A 310 19.53 -2.58 -9.25
CA THR A 310 20.57 -2.17 -10.18
C THR A 310 20.18 -2.52 -11.63
N PRO A 311 20.64 -1.77 -12.65
CA PRO A 311 20.35 -2.04 -14.05
C PRO A 311 21.24 -3.18 -14.55
N ASP A 312 21.08 -4.36 -13.97
CA ASP A 312 21.88 -5.55 -14.24
C ASP A 312 21.06 -6.65 -14.92
N ALA A 313 21.65 -7.84 -15.05
CA ALA A 313 20.99 -9.00 -15.65
C ALA A 313 19.68 -9.40 -14.93
N THR A 314 19.56 -9.14 -13.63
CA THR A 314 18.36 -9.44 -12.84
C THR A 314 17.23 -8.48 -13.21
N TRP A 315 17.53 -7.19 -13.31
CA TRP A 315 16.57 -6.20 -13.81
C TRP A 315 16.13 -6.51 -15.23
N ASP A 316 17.09 -6.83 -16.10
CA ASP A 316 16.84 -7.20 -17.48
C ASP A 316 15.94 -8.44 -17.59
N HIS A 317 16.13 -9.42 -16.71
CA HIS A 317 15.26 -10.59 -16.61
C HIS A 317 13.84 -10.18 -16.21
N LEU A 318 13.68 -9.42 -15.13
CA LEU A 318 12.38 -8.95 -14.63
C LEU A 318 11.60 -8.23 -15.73
N ILE A 319 12.21 -7.25 -16.41
CA ILE A 319 11.54 -6.47 -17.46
C ILE A 319 11.23 -7.36 -18.67
N SER A 320 12.11 -8.27 -19.06
CA SER A 320 11.86 -9.19 -20.18
C SER A 320 10.69 -10.15 -19.92
N ARG A 321 10.46 -10.51 -18.65
CA ARG A 321 9.33 -11.33 -18.23
C ARG A 321 8.04 -10.54 -18.16
N LEU A 322 8.09 -9.33 -17.60
CA LEU A 322 6.98 -8.39 -17.52
C LEU A 322 6.48 -7.97 -18.92
N TRP A 323 7.39 -7.79 -19.88
CA TRP A 323 7.08 -7.30 -21.23
C TRP A 323 6.23 -8.25 -22.08
N ARG A 324 6.04 -9.50 -21.62
CA ARG A 324 5.19 -10.50 -22.26
C ARG A 324 3.70 -10.17 -22.17
N TYR A 325 3.31 -9.31 -21.23
CA TYR A 325 1.92 -8.99 -20.93
C TYR A 325 1.51 -7.67 -21.62
N GLN A 326 1.28 -7.75 -22.94
CA GLN A 326 0.86 -6.61 -23.79
C GLN A 326 -0.56 -6.80 -24.30
N TRP A 327 -1.47 -5.90 -23.95
CA TRP A 327 -2.81 -5.85 -24.51
C TRP A 327 -2.97 -4.74 -25.56
N THR A 328 -1.87 -4.23 -26.11
CA THR A 328 -1.87 -3.34 -27.28
C THR A 328 -2.14 -4.14 -28.56
N ASN A 329 -2.82 -3.54 -29.53
CA ASN A 329 -3.11 -4.19 -30.82
C ASN A 329 -1.80 -4.45 -31.61
N VAL A 330 -0.81 -3.56 -31.50
CA VAL A 330 0.54 -3.70 -32.06
C VAL A 330 1.48 -4.30 -31.00
N GLU A 331 2.24 -5.34 -31.40
CA GLU A 331 3.24 -5.93 -30.51
C GLU A 331 4.50 -5.11 -30.56
N THR A 332 4.90 -4.56 -29.43
CA THR A 332 6.18 -3.87 -29.32
C THR A 332 7.23 -4.84 -28.83
N LYS A 333 8.27 -5.10 -29.62
CA LYS A 333 9.43 -5.90 -29.16
C LYS A 333 10.22 -5.11 -28.11
N LEU A 334 10.67 -5.80 -27.06
CA LEU A 334 11.52 -5.17 -26.04
C LEU A 334 12.89 -4.82 -26.63
N THR A 335 13.24 -3.54 -26.62
CA THR A 335 14.55 -3.03 -27.06
C THR A 335 15.36 -2.53 -25.86
N PRO A 336 16.70 -2.41 -26.00
CA PRO A 336 17.53 -1.80 -24.96
C PRO A 336 17.08 -0.38 -24.60
N ALA A 337 16.61 0.41 -25.58
CA ALA A 337 16.09 1.76 -25.35
C ALA A 337 14.85 1.75 -24.44
N LEU A 338 13.93 0.80 -24.65
CA LEU A 338 12.74 0.64 -23.80
C LEU A 338 13.11 0.18 -22.38
N LYS A 339 14.04 -0.77 -22.23
CA LYS A 339 14.53 -1.16 -20.90
C LYS A 339 15.14 0.02 -20.15
N HIS A 340 15.94 0.83 -20.84
CA HIS A 340 16.55 2.03 -20.29
C HIS A 340 15.51 3.10 -19.94
N ALA A 341 14.48 3.30 -20.77
CA ALA A 341 13.39 4.23 -20.47
C ALA A 341 12.66 3.84 -19.18
N ILE A 342 12.31 2.57 -19.02
CA ILE A 342 11.66 2.09 -17.77
C ILE A 342 12.60 2.26 -16.58
N TYR A 343 13.87 1.88 -16.72
CA TYR A 343 14.83 2.00 -15.62
C TYR A 343 15.05 3.46 -15.21
N SER A 344 15.28 4.37 -16.16
CA SER A 344 15.56 5.78 -15.89
C SER A 344 14.42 6.49 -15.15
N GLU A 345 13.17 6.17 -15.49
CA GLU A 345 11.98 6.75 -14.87
C GLU A 345 11.54 6.06 -13.58
N SER A 346 11.81 4.75 -13.42
CA SER A 346 11.48 4.02 -12.19
C SER A 346 12.62 3.98 -11.15
N VAL A 347 13.84 4.28 -11.59
CA VAL A 347 15.09 4.13 -10.84
C VAL A 347 15.18 2.73 -10.21
N GLY A 348 14.76 1.68 -10.93
CA GLY A 348 14.82 0.30 -10.46
C GLY A 348 13.78 -0.08 -9.40
N ILE A 349 12.80 0.78 -9.08
CA ILE A 349 11.68 0.42 -8.19
C ILE A 349 10.65 -0.40 -8.98
N ILE A 350 10.47 -1.66 -8.57
CA ILE A 350 9.60 -2.63 -9.25
C ILE A 350 8.15 -2.14 -9.37
N ASP A 351 7.54 -1.65 -8.29
CA ASP A 351 6.16 -1.17 -8.31
C ASP A 351 5.96 0.01 -9.27
N ILE A 352 6.93 0.93 -9.33
CA ILE A 352 6.90 2.06 -10.26
C ILE A 352 7.06 1.57 -11.69
N ALA A 353 7.98 0.64 -11.95
CA ALA A 353 8.18 0.07 -13.28
C ALA A 353 6.94 -0.67 -13.81
N VAL A 354 6.31 -1.49 -12.96
CA VAL A 354 5.06 -2.19 -13.27
C VAL A 354 3.94 -1.20 -13.59
N LYS A 355 3.76 -0.18 -12.75
CA LYS A 355 2.72 0.84 -12.96
C LYS A 355 3.01 1.72 -14.17
N LEU A 356 4.26 2.08 -14.40
CA LEU A 356 4.69 2.84 -15.57
C LEU A 356 4.39 2.06 -16.86
N TYR A 357 4.64 0.76 -16.86
CA TYR A 357 4.31 -0.11 -17.99
C TYR A 357 2.79 -0.22 -18.23
N MET A 358 1.99 -0.32 -17.16
CA MET A 358 0.53 -0.28 -17.26
C MET A 358 0.03 1.06 -17.81
N LEU A 359 0.56 2.17 -17.31
CA LEU A 359 0.23 3.53 -17.76
C LEU A 359 0.59 3.73 -19.24
N ALA A 360 1.75 3.24 -19.68
CA ALA A 360 2.16 3.30 -21.07
C ALA A 360 1.17 2.55 -21.98
N GLN A 361 0.70 1.37 -21.58
CA GLN A 361 -0.33 0.63 -22.32
C GLN A 361 -1.66 1.41 -22.39
N TRP A 362 -2.17 1.91 -21.26
CA TRP A 362 -3.40 2.72 -21.28
C TRP A 362 -3.26 4.02 -22.05
N ALA A 363 -2.07 4.61 -22.10
CA ALA A 363 -1.82 5.82 -22.86
C ALA A 363 -1.92 5.60 -24.37
N VAL A 364 -1.68 4.39 -24.87
CA VAL A 364 -1.67 4.09 -26.31
C VAL A 364 -2.88 3.28 -26.78
N ILE A 365 -3.55 2.52 -25.91
CA ILE A 365 -4.77 1.77 -26.25
C ILE A 365 -5.89 2.73 -26.68
N GLY A 366 -6.58 2.40 -27.77
CA GLY A 366 -7.60 3.28 -28.37
C GLY A 366 -6.96 4.49 -29.04
N THR A 367 -5.79 4.32 -29.63
CA THR A 367 -5.22 5.28 -30.59
C THR A 367 -4.92 4.55 -31.90
N LYS A 368 -4.62 5.31 -32.96
CA LYS A 368 -4.31 4.73 -34.28
C LYS A 368 -3.05 3.86 -34.28
N ASP A 369 -2.08 4.17 -33.43
CA ASP A 369 -0.84 3.42 -33.28
C ASP A 369 -0.62 3.12 -31.79
N GLU A 370 -0.87 1.87 -31.41
CA GLU A 370 -0.73 1.45 -30.02
C GLU A 370 0.68 0.93 -29.68
N SER A 371 1.69 1.34 -30.44
CA SER A 371 3.09 1.01 -30.17
C SER A 371 3.60 1.69 -28.90
N ILE A 372 4.30 0.94 -28.05
CA ILE A 372 4.91 1.49 -26.83
C ILE A 372 6.32 1.99 -27.17
N THR A 373 6.52 3.29 -27.18
CA THR A 373 7.86 3.89 -27.45
C THR A 373 8.51 4.44 -26.18
N ALA A 374 9.80 4.77 -26.26
CA ALA A 374 10.50 5.42 -25.15
C ALA A 374 9.86 6.79 -24.82
N GLU A 375 9.42 7.53 -25.84
CA GLU A 375 8.73 8.81 -25.69
C GLU A 375 7.42 8.66 -24.92
N VAL A 376 6.64 7.62 -25.21
CA VAL A 376 5.41 7.29 -24.45
C VAL A 376 5.75 7.09 -22.98
N ILE A 377 6.76 6.27 -22.68
CA ILE A 377 7.20 5.97 -21.30
C ILE A 377 7.63 7.24 -20.56
N HIS A 378 8.49 8.06 -21.17
CA HIS A 378 8.93 9.35 -20.58
C HIS A 378 7.77 10.34 -20.42
N GLY A 379 6.81 10.34 -21.34
CA GLY A 379 5.60 11.16 -21.29
C GLY A 379 4.73 10.79 -20.09
N VAL A 380 4.34 9.53 -19.97
CA VAL A 380 3.49 9.08 -18.85
C VAL A 380 4.19 9.23 -17.50
N ALA A 381 5.52 9.05 -17.43
CA ALA A 381 6.31 9.30 -16.23
C ALA A 381 6.26 10.78 -15.81
N ARG A 382 6.39 11.70 -16.76
CA ARG A 382 6.36 13.15 -16.51
C ARG A 382 5.02 13.61 -15.94
N GLU A 383 3.93 13.00 -16.38
CA GLU A 383 2.59 13.33 -15.92
C GLU A 383 2.26 12.65 -14.60
N SER A 384 2.59 11.36 -14.46
CA SER A 384 2.11 10.51 -13.37
C SER A 384 3.04 10.40 -12.18
N LEU A 385 4.36 10.60 -12.34
CA LEU A 385 5.35 10.46 -11.27
C LEU A 385 5.70 11.78 -10.59
N ARG A 386 4.92 12.84 -10.77
CA ARG A 386 5.23 14.19 -10.24
C ARG A 386 5.52 14.19 -8.74
N LEU A 387 4.70 13.48 -7.97
CA LEU A 387 4.89 13.36 -6.52
C LEU A 387 6.08 12.45 -6.18
N ALA A 388 6.39 11.44 -6.99
CA ALA A 388 7.50 10.51 -6.75
C ALA A 388 8.88 11.11 -7.07
N ARG A 389 8.94 12.12 -7.96
CA ARG A 389 10.18 12.68 -8.51
C ARG A 389 11.25 13.05 -7.47
N PRO A 390 10.93 13.71 -6.33
CA PRO A 390 11.93 14.00 -5.31
C PRO A 390 12.62 12.74 -4.77
N ILE A 391 11.83 11.70 -4.44
CA ILE A 391 12.36 10.41 -3.96
C ILE A 391 13.17 9.71 -5.05
N LEU A 392 12.67 9.69 -6.29
CA LEU A 392 13.37 9.07 -7.42
C LEU A 392 14.71 9.75 -7.69
N ASN A 393 14.77 11.08 -7.59
CA ASN A 393 16.02 11.82 -7.76
C ASN A 393 16.99 11.54 -6.60
N ALA A 394 16.50 11.48 -5.35
CA ALA A 394 17.32 11.12 -4.20
C ALA A 394 17.93 9.71 -4.34
N LEU A 395 17.13 8.73 -4.79
CA LEU A 395 17.63 7.37 -5.07
C LEU A 395 18.66 7.34 -6.20
N ARG A 396 18.42 8.09 -7.28
CA ARG A 396 19.34 8.17 -8.43
C ARG A 396 20.70 8.72 -8.01
N ASN A 397 20.70 9.65 -7.06
CA ASN A 397 21.92 10.29 -6.55
C ASN A 397 22.50 9.57 -5.32
N ASN A 398 21.88 8.47 -4.87
CA ASN A 398 22.22 7.76 -3.63
C ASN A 398 22.27 8.67 -2.39
N ASP A 399 21.38 9.65 -2.34
CA ASP A 399 21.29 10.65 -1.27
C ASP A 399 20.44 10.10 -0.10
N LEU A 400 21.12 9.41 0.80
CA LEU A 400 20.50 8.77 1.98
C LEU A 400 19.93 9.78 2.97
N ASP A 401 20.49 11.00 3.06
CA ASP A 401 20.02 12.03 3.99
C ASP A 401 18.66 12.57 3.53
N THR A 402 18.50 12.79 2.23
CA THR A 402 17.20 13.13 1.65
C THR A 402 16.20 11.97 1.80
N LEU A 403 16.63 10.71 1.66
CA LEU A 403 15.73 9.55 1.81
C LEU A 403 15.25 9.33 3.25
N GLN A 404 16.01 9.76 4.24
CA GLN A 404 15.59 9.72 5.64
C GLN A 404 14.56 10.81 5.99
N THR A 405 14.60 11.94 5.29
CA THR A 405 13.76 13.11 5.60
C THR A 405 12.47 13.17 4.79
N VAL A 406 12.47 12.63 3.56
CA VAL A 406 11.29 12.63 2.70
C VAL A 406 10.29 11.58 3.17
N ARG A 407 9.08 12.03 3.54
CA ARG A 407 7.94 11.18 3.92
C ARG A 407 7.54 10.24 2.77
N ASP A 408 7.06 9.05 3.10
CA ASP A 408 6.65 8.04 2.11
C ASP A 408 5.64 8.63 1.12
N ILE A 409 5.96 8.59 -0.17
CA ILE A 409 5.04 9.02 -1.23
C ILE A 409 4.55 7.76 -1.92
N HIS A 410 3.24 7.50 -1.85
CA HIS A 410 2.58 6.45 -2.62
C HIS A 410 2.00 7.07 -3.89
N PRO A 411 2.77 7.23 -4.98
CA PRO A 411 2.61 8.36 -5.90
C PRO A 411 1.67 8.10 -7.08
N LEU A 412 1.01 6.95 -7.13
CA LEU A 412 0.43 6.43 -8.37
C LEU A 412 -1.01 5.92 -8.24
N MET A 413 -1.56 5.73 -7.04
CA MET A 413 -2.90 5.12 -6.90
C MET A 413 -4.04 6.04 -7.37
N PRO A 414 -4.05 7.35 -7.05
CA PRO A 414 -4.98 8.31 -7.65
C PRO A 414 -4.81 8.49 -9.16
N GLU A 415 -3.57 8.55 -9.64
CA GLU A 415 -3.19 8.83 -11.03
C GLU A 415 -3.59 7.66 -11.95
N LEU A 416 -3.43 6.42 -11.46
CA LEU A 416 -3.83 5.20 -12.15
C LEU A 416 -5.35 5.16 -12.41
N ARG A 417 -6.17 5.72 -11.50
CA ARG A 417 -7.63 5.86 -11.72
C ARG A 417 -7.95 6.93 -12.77
N ASN A 418 -7.22 8.05 -12.76
CA ASN A 418 -7.42 9.12 -13.73
C ASN A 418 -7.04 8.68 -15.14
N TYR A 419 -5.92 7.98 -15.30
CA TYR A 419 -5.50 7.42 -16.59
C TYR A 419 -6.48 6.37 -17.10
N LEU A 420 -6.96 5.47 -16.23
CA LEU A 420 -7.98 4.49 -16.62
C LEU A 420 -9.27 5.19 -17.10
N LYS A 421 -9.72 6.24 -16.40
CA LYS A 421 -10.88 7.05 -16.84
C LYS A 421 -10.64 7.75 -18.17
N ALA A 422 -9.49 8.42 -18.33
CA ALA A 422 -9.15 9.13 -19.55
C ALA A 422 -9.07 8.18 -20.76
N ALA A 423 -8.52 6.99 -20.56
CA ALA A 423 -8.44 5.97 -21.59
C ALA A 423 -9.81 5.36 -21.92
N GLN A 424 -10.69 5.17 -20.92
CA GLN A 424 -12.10 4.80 -21.15
C GLN A 424 -12.86 5.86 -21.96
N GLN A 425 -12.74 7.13 -21.59
CA GLN A 425 -13.36 8.25 -22.30
C GLN A 425 -12.90 8.32 -23.76
N ARG A 426 -11.61 8.12 -24.02
CA ARG A 426 -11.07 8.09 -25.39
C ARG A 426 -11.72 6.99 -26.24
N ILE A 427 -11.90 5.81 -25.66
CA ILE A 427 -12.54 4.69 -26.36
C ILE A 427 -14.02 4.95 -26.59
N GLU A 428 -14.73 5.58 -25.64
CA GLU A 428 -16.12 5.99 -25.84
C GLU A 428 -16.25 7.01 -26.98
N ILE A 429 -15.33 7.98 -27.06
CA ILE A 429 -15.26 8.96 -28.14
C ILE A 429 -14.97 8.29 -29.48
N GLU A 430 -13.94 7.43 -29.58
CA GLU A 430 -13.63 6.70 -30.81
C GLU A 430 -14.74 5.74 -31.23
N GLY A 431 -15.39 5.06 -30.27
CA GLY A 431 -16.54 4.21 -30.54
C GLY A 431 -17.72 4.99 -31.11
N SER A 432 -18.02 6.15 -30.54
CA SER A 432 -19.09 7.04 -31.01
C SER A 432 -18.77 7.61 -32.40
N LEU A 433 -17.51 7.98 -32.66
CA LEU A 433 -17.04 8.44 -33.97
C LEU A 433 -17.11 7.34 -35.03
N ASN A 434 -16.69 6.12 -34.73
CA ASN A 434 -16.78 4.98 -35.66
C ASN A 434 -18.24 4.59 -35.94
N THR A 435 -19.14 4.76 -34.98
CA THR A 435 -20.58 4.51 -35.18
C THR A 435 -21.17 5.55 -36.14
N VAL A 436 -20.74 6.81 -36.03
CA VAL A 436 -21.10 7.86 -36.98
C VAL A 436 -20.46 7.62 -38.34
N GLU A 437 -19.18 7.27 -38.43
CA GLU A 437 -18.52 6.96 -39.71
C GLU A 437 -19.16 5.76 -40.43
N ASN A 438 -19.58 4.71 -39.70
CA ASN A 438 -20.29 3.57 -40.28
C ASN A 438 -21.73 3.91 -40.70
N GLN A 439 -22.41 4.82 -39.99
CA GLN A 439 -23.71 5.36 -40.44
C GLN A 439 -23.54 6.25 -41.69
N VAL A 440 -22.43 6.98 -41.77
CA VAL A 440 -22.07 7.88 -42.87
C VAL A 440 -21.61 7.12 -44.12
N GLN A 441 -20.99 5.95 -44.01
CA GLN A 441 -20.64 5.12 -45.19
C GLN A 441 -21.85 4.51 -45.91
N GLY A 442 -23.06 4.57 -45.32
CA GLY A 442 -24.31 4.16 -45.95
C GLY A 442 -25.02 5.25 -46.76
N GLU A 443 -24.65 6.52 -46.62
CA GLU A 443 -25.36 7.66 -47.23
C GLU A 443 -24.36 8.69 -47.81
N GLY A 444 -24.60 9.17 -49.04
CA GLY A 444 -23.61 9.83 -49.91
C GLY A 444 -22.97 11.17 -49.45
N GLU A 445 -22.35 11.89 -50.41
CA GLU A 445 -21.42 13.04 -50.23
C GLU A 445 -21.81 14.12 -49.20
N GLU A 446 -23.09 14.29 -48.88
CA GLU A 446 -23.56 15.20 -47.82
C GLU A 446 -23.03 14.80 -46.42
N ALA A 447 -22.83 13.51 -46.16
CA ALA A 447 -22.45 12.97 -44.86
C ALA A 447 -20.95 13.19 -44.50
N SER A 448 -20.10 13.45 -45.51
CA SER A 448 -18.69 13.82 -45.36
C SER A 448 -18.51 15.20 -44.72
N VAL A 449 -19.38 16.16 -45.07
CA VAL A 449 -19.37 17.53 -44.52
C VAL A 449 -19.84 17.54 -43.06
N THR A 450 -20.85 16.73 -42.74
CA THR A 450 -21.40 16.55 -41.39
C THR A 450 -20.35 16.03 -40.41
N SER A 451 -19.60 15.01 -40.84
CA SER A 451 -18.56 14.37 -40.03
C SER A 451 -17.39 15.32 -39.72
N GLN A 452 -16.98 16.13 -40.71
CA GLN A 452 -15.94 17.14 -40.50
C GLN A 452 -16.39 18.26 -39.55
N LEU A 453 -17.69 18.60 -39.56
CA LEU A 453 -18.24 19.67 -38.74
C LEU A 453 -18.38 19.25 -37.27
N ILE A 454 -18.89 18.05 -37.00
CA ILE A 454 -18.99 17.49 -35.64
C ILE A 454 -17.60 17.38 -35.02
N ARG A 455 -16.61 16.87 -35.78
CA ARG A 455 -15.23 16.77 -35.31
C ARG A 455 -14.65 18.12 -34.91
N TRP A 456 -14.86 19.16 -35.72
CA TRP A 456 -14.37 20.51 -35.44
C TRP A 456 -15.00 21.11 -34.17
N LEU A 457 -16.30 20.86 -33.93
CA LEU A 457 -16.99 21.32 -32.72
C LEU A 457 -16.49 20.61 -31.45
N VAL A 458 -16.28 19.30 -31.51
CA VAL A 458 -15.76 18.51 -30.38
C VAL A 458 -14.30 18.87 -30.08
N GLU A 459 -13.45 19.08 -31.11
CA GLU A 459 -12.09 19.61 -30.94
C GLU A 459 -12.11 21.02 -30.31
N GLY A 460 -13.18 21.79 -30.51
CA GLY A 460 -13.45 23.07 -29.86
C GLY A 460 -13.93 22.98 -28.40
N GLY A 461 -14.06 21.78 -27.84
CA GLY A 461 -14.45 21.54 -26.44
C GLY A 461 -15.94 21.32 -26.20
N ILE A 462 -16.75 21.16 -27.25
CA ILE A 462 -18.21 20.99 -27.15
C ILE A 462 -18.57 19.52 -26.93
N ASP A 463 -19.50 19.25 -26.02
CA ASP A 463 -20.05 17.91 -25.78
C ASP A 463 -20.61 17.26 -27.05
N TYR A 464 -20.32 15.97 -27.25
CA TYR A 464 -20.63 15.24 -28.49
C TYR A 464 -22.12 15.25 -28.84
N GLU A 465 -22.98 15.06 -27.84
CA GLU A 465 -24.43 15.04 -28.04
C GLU A 465 -24.96 16.42 -28.46
N THR A 466 -24.34 17.48 -27.95
CA THR A 466 -24.62 18.87 -28.32
C THR A 466 -24.09 19.20 -29.71
N ALA A 467 -22.89 18.73 -30.05
CA ALA A 467 -22.26 18.91 -31.35
C ALA A 467 -23.06 18.26 -32.48
N VAL A 468 -23.60 17.05 -32.26
CA VAL A 468 -24.46 16.36 -33.22
C VAL A 468 -25.76 17.14 -33.47
N LYS A 469 -26.43 17.61 -32.40
CA LYS A 469 -27.65 18.42 -32.51
C LYS A 469 -27.41 19.73 -33.25
N ALA A 470 -26.36 20.46 -32.88
CA ALA A 470 -26.02 21.73 -33.52
C ALA A 470 -25.65 21.56 -34.99
N CYS A 471 -25.00 20.45 -35.34
CA CYS A 471 -24.67 20.11 -36.72
C CYS A 471 -25.91 19.80 -37.55
N ASN A 472 -26.84 19.00 -37.01
CA ASN A 472 -28.11 18.69 -37.69
C ASN A 472 -29.00 19.94 -37.88
N ASP A 473 -29.07 20.81 -36.86
CA ASP A 473 -29.78 22.10 -36.95
C ASP A 473 -29.17 23.01 -38.03
N ALA A 474 -27.85 23.02 -38.15
CA ALA A 474 -27.14 23.81 -39.17
C ALA A 474 -27.40 23.28 -40.58
N LEU A 475 -27.39 21.96 -40.76
CA LEU A 475 -27.68 21.35 -42.06
C LEU A 475 -29.15 21.53 -42.46
N ALA A 476 -30.09 21.41 -41.52
CA ALA A 476 -31.51 21.64 -41.77
C ALA A 476 -31.81 23.08 -42.22
N LYS A 477 -31.05 24.06 -41.71
CA LYS A 477 -31.25 25.48 -42.02
C LYS A 477 -30.59 25.93 -43.33
N TYR A 478 -29.49 25.30 -43.71
CA TYR A 478 -28.67 25.70 -44.87
C TYR A 478 -28.70 24.68 -46.02
N ALA A 479 -29.73 23.83 -46.08
CA ALA A 479 -29.91 22.77 -47.08
C ALA A 479 -29.87 23.23 -48.56
N SER A 480 -29.75 24.54 -48.85
CA SER A 480 -29.73 25.09 -50.20
C SER A 480 -28.54 26.02 -50.51
N THR A 481 -27.54 26.17 -49.63
CA THR A 481 -26.47 27.17 -49.82
C THR A 481 -25.08 26.57 -49.74
N THR A 482 -24.34 26.64 -50.85
CA THR A 482 -23.02 26.02 -51.09
C THR A 482 -21.84 26.66 -50.32
N VAL A 483 -22.08 27.35 -49.20
CA VAL A 483 -21.05 28.10 -48.46
C VAL A 483 -20.77 27.46 -47.08
N LEU A 484 -19.82 26.51 -47.07
CA LEU A 484 -19.33 25.78 -45.90
C LEU A 484 -18.92 26.66 -44.69
N ALA A 485 -18.47 27.89 -44.93
CA ALA A 485 -18.05 28.81 -43.86
C ALA A 485 -19.22 29.32 -43.01
N GLU A 486 -20.40 29.53 -43.62
CA GLU A 486 -21.59 29.99 -42.90
C GLU A 486 -22.20 28.87 -42.06
N VAL A 487 -22.19 27.64 -42.59
CA VAL A 487 -22.61 26.42 -41.87
C VAL A 487 -21.76 26.22 -40.61
N ARG A 488 -20.43 26.39 -40.71
CA ARG A 488 -19.51 26.31 -39.54
C ARG A 488 -19.81 27.36 -38.47
N LYS A 489 -20.00 28.61 -38.90
CA LYS A 489 -20.29 29.72 -37.98
C LYS A 489 -21.62 29.51 -37.27
N TYR A 490 -22.64 29.04 -37.99
CA TYR A 490 -23.95 28.78 -37.42
C TYR A 490 -23.94 27.57 -36.49
N ALA A 491 -23.30 26.46 -36.87
CA ALA A 491 -23.20 25.28 -36.02
C ALA A 491 -22.47 25.56 -34.70
N TYR A 492 -21.40 26.37 -34.73
CA TYR A 492 -20.72 26.80 -33.50
C TYR A 492 -21.61 27.67 -32.62
N ALA A 493 -22.26 28.69 -33.18
CA ALA A 493 -23.18 29.54 -32.43
C ALA A 493 -24.32 28.73 -31.81
N ARG A 494 -24.89 27.79 -32.57
CA ARG A 494 -25.96 26.92 -32.11
C ARG A 494 -25.50 25.94 -31.04
N ALA A 495 -24.29 25.41 -31.15
CA ALA A 495 -23.73 24.53 -30.14
C ALA A 495 -23.50 25.28 -28.82
N VAL A 496 -23.00 26.52 -28.88
CA VAL A 496 -22.86 27.40 -27.70
C VAL A 496 -24.23 27.73 -27.08
N GLU A 497 -25.25 28.03 -27.89
CA GLU A 497 -26.62 28.23 -27.40
C GLU A 497 -27.18 26.97 -26.71
N LEU A 498 -26.91 25.77 -27.26
CA LEU A 498 -27.40 24.51 -26.69
C LEU A 498 -26.65 24.12 -25.41
N GLU A 499 -25.36 24.45 -25.28
CA GLU A 499 -24.64 24.31 -24.01
C GLU A 499 -25.14 25.29 -22.96
N GLN A 500 -25.39 26.55 -23.35
CA GLN A 500 -26.01 27.54 -22.47
C GLN A 500 -27.42 27.13 -22.05
N ALA A 501 -28.21 26.55 -22.95
CA ALA A 501 -29.54 26.02 -22.63
C ALA A 501 -29.49 24.76 -21.74
N LYS A 502 -28.44 23.93 -21.85
CA LYS A 502 -28.15 22.84 -20.90
C LYS A 502 -27.80 23.39 -19.52
N ASP A 503 -27.07 24.50 -19.45
CA ASP A 503 -26.77 25.21 -18.20
C ASP A 503 -27.98 25.95 -17.60
N GLU A 504 -28.91 26.42 -18.44
CA GLU A 504 -30.17 27.07 -18.01
C GLU A 504 -31.28 26.07 -17.63
N GLY A 505 -31.27 24.87 -18.23
CA GLY A 505 -32.19 23.76 -17.96
C GLY A 505 -31.74 22.82 -16.83
N ALA A 506 -30.46 22.87 -16.44
CA ALA A 506 -30.06 22.40 -15.12
C ALA A 506 -30.80 23.25 -14.07
N PRO A 507 -31.29 22.65 -12.95
CA PRO A 507 -31.90 23.46 -11.90
C PRO A 507 -30.89 24.53 -11.55
N LYS A 508 -31.27 25.81 -11.67
CA LYS A 508 -30.45 26.94 -11.21
C LYS A 508 -29.92 26.52 -9.85
N LYS A 509 -28.61 26.25 -9.76
CA LYS A 509 -27.92 26.40 -8.49
C LYS A 509 -28.17 27.86 -8.16
N SER A 510 -29.08 28.08 -7.22
CA SER A 510 -29.31 29.37 -6.62
C SER A 510 -27.94 30.01 -6.43
N GLY A 511 -27.75 31.20 -6.98
CA GLY A 511 -26.64 32.04 -6.57
C GLY A 511 -26.56 32.03 -5.05
N ASN A 512 -25.35 32.14 -4.52
CA ASN A 512 -25.04 32.22 -3.09
C ASN A 512 -26.08 33.05 -2.30
N GLU A 513 -27.17 32.41 -1.89
CA GLU A 513 -27.87 32.75 -0.68
C GLU A 513 -27.11 31.99 0.40
N LEU A 514 -26.38 32.76 1.20
CA LEU A 514 -25.91 32.32 2.49
C LEU A 514 -27.05 31.55 3.16
N HIS A 515 -26.84 30.24 3.37
CA HIS A 515 -27.60 29.54 4.37
C HIS A 515 -27.46 30.33 5.68
N LYS A 516 -28.53 31.05 6.04
CA LYS A 516 -28.87 31.35 7.42
C LYS A 516 -28.95 30.00 8.10
N THR A 517 -27.86 29.59 8.72
CA THR A 517 -27.88 28.58 9.76
C THR A 517 -28.74 29.15 10.88
N SER A 518 -29.92 28.57 11.06
CA SER A 518 -30.70 28.76 12.26
C SER A 518 -29.87 28.28 13.46
N GLY A 519 -29.46 29.24 14.28
CA GLY A 519 -29.19 29.11 15.71
C GLY A 519 -28.50 27.84 16.21
N LYS A 520 -27.16 27.88 16.25
CA LYS A 520 -26.45 27.51 17.48
C LYS A 520 -25.73 28.75 18.00
N LYS A 521 -26.12 29.24 19.18
CA LYS A 521 -25.37 30.26 19.92
C LYS A 521 -23.97 29.69 20.18
N VAL A 522 -22.98 30.12 19.41
CA VAL A 522 -21.58 29.92 19.75
C VAL A 522 -21.25 30.92 20.85
N THR A 523 -21.11 30.43 22.08
CA THR A 523 -20.58 31.20 23.20
C THR A 523 -19.08 31.35 22.98
N TYR A 524 -18.63 32.59 22.75
CA TYR A 524 -17.20 32.91 22.69
C TYR A 524 -16.68 33.12 24.11
N LEU A 525 -15.41 32.78 24.35
CA LEU A 525 -14.76 33.10 25.62
C LEU A 525 -14.69 34.64 25.77
N PRO A 526 -15.12 35.19 26.92
CA PRO A 526 -15.06 36.63 27.20
C PRO A 526 -13.63 37.14 27.03
N GLY A 527 -13.45 38.16 26.18
CA GLY A 527 -12.14 38.75 25.93
C GLY A 527 -11.31 38.04 24.84
N SER A 528 -11.90 37.11 24.10
CA SER A 528 -11.25 36.54 22.93
C SER A 528 -11.15 37.56 21.78
N LEU A 529 -10.08 37.46 20.98
CA LEU A 529 -9.87 38.31 19.79
C LEU A 529 -11.05 38.27 18.82
N ILE A 530 -11.77 37.15 18.77
CA ILE A 530 -12.94 36.95 17.89
C ILE A 530 -14.14 37.78 18.37
N GLU A 531 -14.33 37.90 19.69
CA GLU A 531 -15.35 38.77 20.28
C GLU A 531 -15.01 40.24 20.01
N MET A 532 -13.76 40.64 20.26
CA MET A 532 -13.28 42.01 20.02
C MET A 532 -13.43 42.41 18.55
N PHE A 533 -13.09 41.52 17.62
CA PHE A 533 -13.26 41.74 16.19
C PHE A 533 -14.72 41.99 15.80
N LYS A 534 -15.66 41.24 16.39
CA LYS A 534 -17.09 41.44 16.12
C LYS A 534 -17.60 42.78 16.67
N VAL A 535 -17.15 43.18 17.85
CA VAL A 535 -17.51 44.48 18.45
C VAL A 535 -16.97 45.63 17.60
N ALA A 536 -15.69 45.58 17.23
CA ALA A 536 -15.06 46.59 16.36
C ALA A 536 -15.78 46.68 15.00
N ARG A 537 -16.07 45.54 14.37
CA ARG A 537 -16.81 45.50 13.09
C ARG A 537 -18.24 46.04 13.22
N LYS A 538 -18.92 45.80 14.35
CA LYS A 538 -20.27 46.34 14.60
C LYS A 538 -20.25 47.85 14.79
N ASN A 539 -19.22 48.37 15.45
CA ASN A 539 -19.05 49.81 15.69
C ASN A 539 -18.35 50.54 14.53
N LYS A 540 -17.95 49.82 13.46
CA LYS A 540 -17.13 50.32 12.34
C LYS A 540 -15.80 50.95 12.79
N GLU A 541 -15.26 50.45 13.89
CA GLU A 541 -13.95 50.85 14.40
C GLU A 541 -12.84 49.96 13.80
N LEU A 542 -11.67 50.55 13.56
CA LEU A 542 -10.49 49.79 13.15
C LEU A 542 -10.04 48.89 14.30
N MET A 543 -9.80 47.61 13.99
CA MET A 543 -9.41 46.61 14.99
C MET A 543 -8.13 46.96 15.75
N TYR A 544 -7.23 47.70 15.10
CA TYR A 544 -6.00 48.18 15.69
C TYR A 544 -6.27 48.99 16.97
N ASN A 545 -7.16 49.99 16.90
CA ASN A 545 -7.50 50.83 18.04
C ASN A 545 -8.16 50.02 19.18
N LYS A 546 -8.95 49.00 18.84
CA LYS A 546 -9.58 48.14 19.85
C LYS A 546 -8.58 47.23 20.58
N LEU A 547 -7.52 46.80 19.90
CA LEU A 547 -6.44 46.02 20.50
C LEU A 547 -5.49 46.88 21.33
N GLU A 548 -5.32 48.15 20.95
CA GLU A 548 -4.60 49.17 21.72
C GLU A 548 -5.35 49.53 23.02
N ASP A 549 -6.67 49.77 22.94
CA ASP A 549 -7.54 50.03 24.11
C ASP A 549 -7.46 48.92 25.18
N VAL A 550 -7.30 47.67 24.74
CA VAL A 550 -7.25 46.48 25.62
C VAL A 550 -5.81 46.14 26.03
N GLY A 551 -4.83 46.96 25.65
CA GLY A 551 -3.41 46.81 26.02
C GLY A 551 -2.74 45.58 25.40
N MET A 552 -3.31 45.02 24.33
CA MET A 552 -2.73 43.87 23.62
C MET A 552 -1.72 44.29 22.56
N LEU A 553 -1.68 45.57 22.20
CA LEU A 553 -0.61 46.17 21.40
C LEU A 553 0.33 46.90 22.34
N LYS A 554 1.57 46.43 22.41
CA LYS A 554 2.65 47.10 23.15
C LYS A 554 3.34 48.10 22.24
N ASN A 555 3.73 49.24 22.79
CA ASN A 555 4.48 50.24 22.04
C ASN A 555 5.85 49.66 21.62
N VAL A 556 6.32 50.01 20.43
CA VAL A 556 7.57 49.49 19.85
C VAL A 556 8.77 49.82 20.72
N ASP A 557 8.69 50.89 21.51
CA ASP A 557 9.71 51.29 22.50
C ASP A 557 9.84 50.33 23.70
N GLU A 558 8.91 49.36 23.91
CA GLU A 558 9.09 48.28 24.90
C GLU A 558 9.96 47.11 24.37
N PHE A 559 10.30 47.12 23.08
CA PHE A 559 11.13 46.08 22.43
C PHE A 559 12.53 46.57 22.03
N LEU A 560 12.85 47.83 22.31
CA LEU A 560 14.19 48.44 22.23
C LEU A 560 14.77 48.59 23.64
#